data_AF-A0AAE3M7N3-F1
#
_entry.id   AF-A0AAE3M7N3-F1
#
_cell.length_a   1.000
_cell.length_b   1.000
_cell.length_c   1.000
_cell.angle_alpha   90.00
_cell.angle_beta   90.00
_cell.angle_gamma   90.00
#
_symmetry.space_group_name_H-M   'P 1'
#
loop_
_entity.id
_entity.type
_entity.pdbx_description
1 polymer ?
#
loop_
_entity_poly.entity_id
_entity_poly.type
_entity_poly.pdbx_seq_one_letter_code
_entity_poly.pdbx_strand_id
1 'polypeptide(L)'
;MIRNVFVFLLVCFYCTVNAQVYMPSGKTYYIQSAQTYGKSNKGYWDFPGTNPTYSKGQNLKVWDFENRPDRRFKFEYAGFTNDIYYFTIVPEYTHRRGVIDVSGGRSEDGTNIQVWDRNNRSSQKYYFKHVGNGRWKIYNQNGKIVCLQGKSSENGTNIHLWNDHTLPTTEWVFIDTETKVAYNPEVKPFGQVIDAVTGQPINNATVTVYNTNIVNIEPHTQQTDLNGKFKFDVIDGIKYGYRVVISAPGYGSKYEDGHTNYTCVYTTYKLTPKGNQALLSNGPLGDWLYKNSNGELYYEYGEVLHKDKEFFNSVRFEGAAEQLNLIRQEMGVTDRPALTDEEIFEQLKKVWNFWCVSTKSLMGNNVDPIAKEANKYQSGESQLREQWPSIQRYAQCYHKYGFIPVGNCTSNTLAFANLLTLTGIPKEKLAVEVMNPLTQANGEHWSVIIKLKGKWYWMDPQSTYVKLTSLDNFTSFPKVRSMAYDKPYKVYPFPGNTMTKVPLCSYE
;
A
#
# COMPACT_ATOMS: atom_id res chain seq x y z
N MET A 1 62.53 -9.54 -1.85
CA MET A 1 61.65 -8.93 -0.83
C MET A 1 60.42 -8.41 -1.56
N ILE A 2 59.30 -9.11 -1.37
CA ILE A 2 58.08 -9.06 -2.18
C ILE A 2 57.24 -7.84 -1.75
N ARG A 3 56.74 -7.07 -2.72
CA ARG A 3 55.72 -6.03 -2.49
C ARG A 3 54.43 -6.49 -3.14
N ASN A 4 53.49 -6.91 -2.30
CA ASN A 4 52.21 -7.55 -2.65
C ASN A 4 51.34 -6.64 -3.52
N VAL A 5 50.99 -7.13 -4.71
CA VAL A 5 49.89 -6.63 -5.54
C VAL A 5 48.63 -7.32 -5.03
N PHE A 6 47.78 -6.59 -4.31
CA PHE A 6 46.42 -7.06 -3.99
C PHE A 6 45.54 -6.88 -5.21
N VAL A 7 45.37 -7.95 -5.98
CA VAL A 7 44.30 -8.08 -6.97
C VAL A 7 43.01 -8.32 -6.20
N PHE A 8 42.19 -7.29 -6.03
CA PHE A 8 40.80 -7.46 -5.60
C PHE A 8 40.02 -8.09 -6.76
N LEU A 9 39.89 -9.42 -6.73
CA LEU A 9 38.91 -10.15 -7.51
C LEU A 9 37.53 -9.76 -6.97
N LEU A 10 36.88 -8.80 -7.63
CA LEU A 10 35.49 -8.46 -7.39
C LEU A 10 34.65 -9.66 -7.84
N VAL A 11 34.30 -10.54 -6.92
CA VAL A 11 33.30 -11.59 -7.14
C VAL A 11 31.96 -10.87 -7.24
N CYS A 12 31.56 -10.51 -8.47
CA CYS A 12 30.19 -10.15 -8.78
C CYS A 12 29.30 -11.37 -8.44
N PHE A 13 28.73 -11.37 -7.25
CA PHE A 13 27.50 -12.11 -6.99
C PHE A 13 26.43 -11.49 -7.87
N TYR A 14 26.28 -12.02 -9.09
CA TYR A 14 25.02 -11.90 -9.81
C TYR A 14 23.99 -12.64 -8.96
N CYS A 15 23.30 -11.89 -8.11
CA CYS A 15 22.03 -12.34 -7.57
C CYS A 15 21.08 -12.39 -8.77
N THR A 16 21.04 -13.54 -9.47
CA THR A 16 20.03 -13.82 -10.47
C THR A 16 18.74 -14.07 -9.71
N VAL A 17 18.07 -12.99 -9.32
CA VAL A 17 16.66 -13.07 -8.97
C VAL A 17 15.97 -13.52 -10.25
N ASN A 18 15.39 -14.73 -10.23
CA ASN A 18 14.56 -15.26 -11.30
C ASN A 18 13.31 -14.36 -11.42
N ALA A 19 13.43 -13.19 -12.04
CA ALA A 19 12.27 -12.40 -12.41
C ALA A 19 11.50 -13.20 -13.47
N GLN A 20 10.26 -13.60 -13.13
CA GLN A 20 9.40 -14.35 -14.04
C GLN A 20 8.90 -13.39 -15.12
N VAL A 21 9.52 -13.45 -16.29
CA VAL A 21 9.26 -12.52 -17.38
C VAL A 21 7.79 -12.59 -17.86
N TYR A 22 7.21 -11.43 -18.15
CA TYR A 22 5.84 -11.22 -18.66
C TYR A 22 5.35 -12.37 -19.57
N MET A 23 4.21 -12.97 -19.20
CA MET A 23 3.52 -13.95 -20.04
C MET A 23 2.32 -13.31 -20.73
N PRO A 24 2.24 -13.39 -22.06
CA PRO A 24 1.24 -12.65 -22.82
C PRO A 24 -0.09 -13.41 -22.85
N SER A 25 -0.78 -13.41 -21.70
CA SER A 25 -2.14 -13.96 -21.59
C SER A 25 -3.13 -13.15 -22.44
N GLY A 26 -4.00 -13.85 -23.16
CA GLY A 26 -5.02 -13.21 -24.00
C GLY A 26 -4.79 -13.40 -25.50
N LYS A 27 -3.54 -13.58 -25.92
CA LYS A 27 -3.16 -13.88 -27.31
C LYS A 27 -3.07 -15.38 -27.58
N THR A 28 -2.96 -15.72 -28.86
CA THR A 28 -2.76 -17.08 -29.34
C THR A 28 -1.37 -17.20 -29.98
N TYR A 29 -0.70 -18.33 -29.72
CA TYR A 29 0.67 -18.61 -30.10
C TYR A 29 0.79 -19.91 -30.87
N TYR A 30 1.69 -19.95 -31.84
CA TYR A 30 2.38 -21.19 -32.18
C TYR A 30 3.52 -21.41 -31.18
N ILE A 31 3.78 -22.67 -30.83
CA ILE A 31 4.90 -23.05 -29.95
C ILE A 31 5.85 -23.90 -30.79
N GLN A 32 7.04 -23.38 -31.09
CA GLN A 32 8.04 -24.07 -31.91
C GLN A 32 9.27 -24.43 -31.08
N SER A 33 9.87 -25.59 -31.36
CA SER A 33 11.20 -25.97 -30.85
C SER A 33 12.25 -24.91 -31.18
N ALA A 34 13.03 -24.50 -30.19
CA ALA A 34 14.16 -23.60 -30.42
C ALA A 34 15.29 -24.26 -31.26
N GLN A 35 15.31 -25.60 -31.39
CA GLN A 35 16.28 -26.30 -32.24
C GLN A 35 16.14 -25.89 -33.72
N THR A 36 14.89 -25.70 -34.17
CA THR A 36 14.51 -25.46 -35.58
C THR A 36 14.01 -24.04 -35.85
N TYR A 37 13.68 -23.26 -34.81
CA TYR A 37 13.30 -21.86 -34.96
C TYR A 37 14.34 -21.06 -35.78
N GLY A 38 13.87 -20.37 -36.82
CA GLY A 38 14.71 -19.62 -37.76
C GLY A 38 15.55 -20.47 -38.72
N LYS A 39 15.44 -21.80 -38.68
CA LYS A 39 16.21 -22.74 -39.53
C LYS A 39 15.33 -23.57 -40.45
N SER A 40 14.14 -23.95 -40.01
CA SER A 40 13.17 -24.73 -40.81
C SER A 40 11.73 -24.54 -40.30
N ASN A 41 10.78 -25.11 -41.02
CA ASN A 41 9.36 -25.15 -40.66
C ASN A 41 9.00 -26.31 -39.70
N LYS A 42 9.98 -27.06 -39.19
CA LYS A 42 9.78 -28.21 -38.30
C LYS A 42 9.61 -27.80 -36.84
N GLY A 43 9.11 -28.70 -36.00
CA GLY A 43 9.21 -28.58 -34.55
C GLY A 43 8.06 -27.84 -33.88
N TYR A 44 6.92 -27.66 -34.53
CA TYR A 44 5.74 -26.99 -33.97
C TYR A 44 4.89 -27.97 -33.16
N TRP A 45 4.47 -27.56 -31.96
CA TRP A 45 3.50 -28.30 -31.15
C TRP A 45 2.24 -28.58 -31.96
N ASP A 46 1.83 -29.84 -32.00
CA ASP A 46 0.78 -30.33 -32.88
C ASP A 46 -0.01 -31.51 -32.26
N PHE A 47 -1.28 -31.60 -32.64
CA PHE A 47 -2.11 -32.78 -32.41
C PHE A 47 -2.42 -33.44 -33.77
N PRO A 48 -1.95 -34.67 -34.02
CA PRO A 48 -2.03 -35.28 -35.35
C PRO A 48 -3.46 -35.35 -35.92
N GLY A 49 -3.60 -34.96 -37.20
CA GLY A 49 -4.83 -35.05 -37.98
C GLY A 49 -5.09 -33.79 -38.80
N THR A 50 -5.89 -33.89 -39.88
CA THR A 50 -6.22 -32.71 -40.71
C THR A 50 -7.33 -31.84 -40.11
N ASN A 51 -8.16 -32.41 -39.24
CA ASN A 51 -9.21 -31.77 -38.45
C ASN A 51 -9.41 -32.57 -37.15
N PRO A 52 -8.46 -32.54 -36.22
CA PRO A 52 -8.60 -33.32 -34.99
C PRO A 52 -9.83 -32.81 -34.23
N THR A 53 -10.77 -33.72 -33.95
CA THR A 53 -11.78 -33.48 -32.92
C THR A 53 -11.14 -33.67 -31.56
N TYR A 54 -11.58 -32.89 -30.58
CA TYR A 54 -11.11 -33.07 -29.20
C TYR A 54 -11.42 -34.50 -28.72
N SER A 55 -10.37 -35.22 -28.35
CA SER A 55 -10.46 -36.51 -27.67
C SER A 55 -9.48 -36.56 -26.50
N LYS A 56 -9.94 -37.07 -25.36
CA LYS A 56 -9.13 -37.14 -24.14
C LYS A 56 -7.94 -38.07 -24.36
N GLY A 57 -6.75 -37.63 -23.97
CA GLY A 57 -5.52 -38.40 -24.10
C GLY A 57 -4.85 -38.31 -25.46
N GLN A 58 -5.31 -37.46 -26.39
CA GLN A 58 -4.55 -37.20 -27.62
C GLN A 58 -3.14 -36.73 -27.27
N ASN A 59 -2.16 -37.35 -27.91
CA ASN A 59 -0.76 -37.13 -27.63
C ASN A 59 -0.27 -35.84 -28.33
N LEU A 60 0.42 -34.99 -27.57
CA LEU A 60 1.07 -33.79 -28.11
C LEU A 60 2.43 -34.16 -28.72
N LYS A 61 2.64 -33.76 -29.96
CA LYS A 61 3.87 -34.04 -30.71
C LYS A 61 4.40 -32.77 -31.36
N VAL A 62 5.54 -32.88 -32.03
CA VAL A 62 5.97 -31.86 -32.99
C VAL A 62 5.77 -32.29 -34.43
N TRP A 63 5.47 -31.30 -35.27
CA TRP A 63 5.30 -31.45 -36.70
C TRP A 63 5.77 -30.21 -37.46
N ASP A 64 5.73 -30.29 -38.80
CA ASP A 64 5.86 -29.15 -39.68
C ASP A 64 4.74 -28.13 -39.45
N PHE A 65 5.05 -26.87 -39.74
CA PHE A 65 4.12 -25.78 -39.68
C PHE A 65 2.98 -25.95 -40.69
N GLU A 66 1.75 -25.90 -40.19
CA GLU A 66 0.54 -25.67 -40.97
C GLU A 66 -0.31 -24.62 -40.24
N ASN A 67 -0.97 -23.73 -41.00
CA ASN A 67 -1.81 -22.70 -40.39
C ASN A 67 -3.18 -23.29 -40.00
N ARG A 68 -3.21 -24.08 -38.92
CA ARG A 68 -4.41 -24.77 -38.43
C ARG A 68 -4.64 -24.61 -36.92
N PRO A 69 -5.89 -24.79 -36.43
CA PRO A 69 -6.24 -24.61 -35.02
C PRO A 69 -5.56 -25.57 -34.03
N ASP A 70 -5.08 -26.72 -34.51
CA ASP A 70 -4.39 -27.77 -33.73
C ASP A 70 -2.97 -27.39 -33.28
N ARG A 71 -2.36 -26.38 -33.93
CA ARG A 71 -1.03 -25.83 -33.59
C ARG A 71 -1.08 -24.48 -32.87
N ARG A 72 -2.28 -24.03 -32.50
CA ARG A 72 -2.52 -22.71 -31.91
C ARG A 72 -2.89 -22.85 -30.43
N PHE A 73 -2.18 -22.14 -29.57
CA PHE A 73 -2.26 -22.31 -28.12
C PHE A 73 -2.46 -20.96 -27.42
N LYS A 74 -3.36 -20.92 -26.44
CA LYS A 74 -3.58 -19.76 -25.57
C LYS A 74 -3.11 -20.07 -24.16
N PHE A 75 -2.50 -19.10 -23.51
CA PHE A 75 -2.14 -19.18 -22.09
C PHE A 75 -3.23 -18.49 -21.27
N GLU A 76 -3.89 -19.23 -20.38
CA GLU A 76 -4.91 -18.75 -19.46
C GLU A 76 -4.37 -18.78 -18.03
N TYR A 77 -4.53 -17.70 -17.27
CA TYR A 77 -4.07 -17.64 -15.87
C TYR A 77 -4.77 -18.70 -15.00
N ALA A 78 -3.99 -19.41 -14.17
CA ALA A 78 -4.42 -20.56 -13.38
C ALA A 78 -4.06 -20.47 -11.88
N GLY A 79 -3.66 -19.29 -11.41
CA GLY A 79 -3.38 -19.00 -10.01
C GLY A 79 -1.91 -18.69 -9.73
N PHE A 80 -1.63 -18.39 -8.46
CA PHE A 80 -0.32 -17.99 -7.96
C PHE A 80 -0.04 -18.73 -6.65
N THR A 81 1.15 -19.33 -6.52
CA THR A 81 1.58 -20.01 -5.29
C THR A 81 3.12 -20.13 -5.28
N ASN A 82 3.74 -20.07 -4.11
CA ASN A 82 5.20 -20.12 -3.93
C ASN A 82 5.94 -19.15 -4.86
N ASP A 83 5.45 -17.91 -4.95
CA ASP A 83 6.03 -16.84 -5.78
C ASP A 83 6.09 -17.14 -7.28
N ILE A 84 5.25 -18.06 -7.77
CA ILE A 84 5.19 -18.46 -9.18
C ILE A 84 3.76 -18.27 -9.71
N TYR A 85 3.66 -17.59 -10.85
CA TYR A 85 2.42 -17.52 -11.64
C TYR A 85 2.26 -18.77 -12.49
N TYR A 86 1.10 -19.40 -12.37
CA TYR A 86 0.72 -20.59 -13.12
C TYR A 86 -0.30 -20.28 -14.19
N PHE A 87 -0.22 -21.01 -15.29
CA PHE A 87 -1.08 -20.89 -16.44
C PHE A 87 -1.53 -22.27 -16.91
N THR A 88 -2.73 -22.31 -17.47
CA THR A 88 -3.24 -23.41 -18.27
C THR A 88 -2.93 -23.13 -19.74
N ILE A 89 -2.38 -24.12 -20.46
CA ILE A 89 -2.13 -24.02 -21.91
C ILE A 89 -3.31 -24.65 -22.64
N VAL A 90 -3.98 -23.88 -23.50
CA VAL A 90 -5.25 -24.23 -24.12
C VAL A 90 -5.07 -24.32 -25.63
N PRO A 91 -5.12 -25.52 -26.23
CA PRO A 91 -5.13 -25.65 -27.68
C PRO A 91 -6.46 -25.10 -28.25
N GLU A 92 -6.39 -24.31 -29.32
CA GLU A 92 -7.54 -23.59 -29.87
C GLU A 92 -8.62 -24.55 -30.40
N TYR A 93 -8.22 -25.64 -31.07
CA TYR A 93 -9.12 -26.63 -31.65
C TYR A 93 -10.04 -27.33 -30.65
N THR A 94 -9.70 -27.32 -29.35
CA THR A 94 -10.54 -27.97 -28.33
C THR A 94 -11.78 -27.17 -27.98
N HIS A 95 -11.85 -25.90 -28.41
CA HIS A 95 -12.86 -24.93 -27.98
C HIS A 95 -12.95 -24.83 -26.45
N ARG A 96 -11.79 -24.80 -25.79
CA ARG A 96 -11.62 -24.74 -24.33
C ARG A 96 -12.14 -25.97 -23.57
N ARG A 97 -12.58 -27.04 -24.22
CA ARG A 97 -13.02 -28.29 -23.55
C ARG A 97 -11.84 -29.07 -22.95
N GLY A 98 -10.72 -29.07 -23.65
CA GLY A 98 -9.48 -29.73 -23.24
C GLY A 98 -8.30 -28.79 -23.16
N VAL A 99 -7.34 -29.14 -22.31
CA VAL A 99 -6.12 -28.36 -22.05
C VAL A 99 -4.90 -29.28 -22.00
N ILE A 100 -3.70 -28.71 -22.13
CA ILE A 100 -2.45 -29.46 -22.00
C ILE A 100 -2.34 -30.03 -20.59
N ASP A 101 -2.09 -31.32 -20.50
CA ASP A 101 -2.13 -32.11 -19.28
C ASP A 101 -0.95 -33.09 -19.24
N VAL A 102 -0.38 -33.23 -18.05
CA VAL A 102 0.61 -34.27 -17.74
C VAL A 102 -0.12 -35.60 -17.53
N SER A 103 0.17 -36.59 -18.37
CA SER A 103 -0.56 -37.87 -18.36
C SER A 103 -0.54 -38.54 -16.98
N GLY A 104 -1.72 -38.75 -16.40
CA GLY A 104 -1.88 -39.34 -15.08
C GLY A 104 -1.38 -38.48 -13.91
N GLY A 105 -1.00 -37.22 -14.15
CA GLY A 105 -0.41 -36.34 -13.15
C GLY A 105 0.96 -36.80 -12.62
N ARG A 106 1.63 -37.66 -13.38
CA ARG A 106 2.90 -38.30 -13.04
C ARG A 106 4.09 -37.33 -13.08
N SER A 107 5.13 -37.63 -12.32
CA SER A 107 6.34 -36.80 -12.21
C SER A 107 7.61 -37.57 -12.60
N GLU A 108 7.48 -38.72 -13.23
CA GLU A 108 8.58 -39.50 -13.76
C GLU A 108 9.09 -38.93 -15.10
N ASP A 109 10.39 -39.06 -15.34
CA ASP A 109 10.99 -38.72 -16.63
C ASP A 109 10.39 -39.59 -17.74
N GLY A 110 9.99 -38.96 -18.84
CA GLY A 110 9.32 -39.62 -19.95
C GLY A 110 7.79 -39.60 -19.86
N THR A 111 7.21 -39.04 -18.80
CA THR A 111 5.75 -38.89 -18.68
C THR A 111 5.20 -38.08 -19.85
N ASN A 112 4.19 -38.62 -20.51
CA ASN A 112 3.64 -38.04 -21.74
C ASN A 112 2.90 -36.71 -21.49
N ILE A 113 2.98 -35.78 -22.44
CA ILE A 113 2.11 -34.60 -22.50
C ILE A 113 0.95 -34.87 -23.45
N GLN A 114 -0.27 -34.64 -22.98
CA GLN A 114 -1.51 -34.94 -23.70
C GLN A 114 -2.49 -33.78 -23.60
N VAL A 115 -3.62 -33.88 -24.31
CA VAL A 115 -4.80 -33.07 -24.01
C VAL A 115 -5.74 -33.84 -23.07
N TRP A 116 -6.30 -33.16 -22.06
CA TRP A 116 -7.29 -33.75 -21.16
C TRP A 116 -8.37 -32.74 -20.77
N ASP A 117 -9.47 -33.24 -20.21
CA ASP A 117 -10.55 -32.40 -19.69
C ASP A 117 -10.00 -31.45 -18.63
N ARG A 118 -10.48 -30.21 -18.65
CA ARG A 118 -10.17 -29.24 -17.59
C ARG A 118 -10.58 -29.80 -16.24
N ASN A 119 -9.60 -29.96 -15.36
CA ASN A 119 -9.77 -30.40 -13.99
C ASN A 119 -9.01 -29.52 -12.98
N ASN A 120 -8.26 -28.51 -13.47
CA ASN A 120 -7.54 -27.52 -12.66
C ASN A 120 -6.51 -28.12 -11.67
N ARG A 121 -6.09 -29.37 -11.89
CA ARG A 121 -5.06 -30.04 -11.10
C ARG A 121 -3.67 -29.52 -11.47
N SER A 122 -2.68 -29.85 -10.64
CA SER A 122 -1.27 -29.51 -10.89
C SER A 122 -0.76 -30.02 -12.25
N SER A 123 -1.31 -31.12 -12.77
CA SER A 123 -1.01 -31.65 -14.11
C SER A 123 -1.35 -30.68 -15.25
N GLN A 124 -2.17 -29.65 -15.00
CA GLN A 124 -2.63 -28.66 -15.98
C GLN A 124 -2.10 -27.25 -15.70
N LYS A 125 -1.19 -27.12 -14.72
CA LYS A 125 -0.62 -25.84 -14.29
C LYS A 125 0.84 -25.79 -14.70
N TYR A 126 1.16 -24.80 -15.50
CA TYR A 126 2.50 -24.58 -16.06
C TYR A 126 3.01 -23.20 -15.69
N TYR A 127 4.31 -23.09 -15.49
CA TYR A 127 5.02 -21.82 -15.39
C TYR A 127 6.12 -21.75 -16.44
N PHE A 128 6.57 -20.55 -16.72
CA PHE A 128 7.43 -20.28 -17.86
C PHE A 128 8.64 -19.46 -17.44
N LYS A 129 9.79 -19.77 -18.02
CA LYS A 129 11.04 -19.05 -17.76
C LYS A 129 11.65 -18.62 -19.08
N HIS A 130 11.81 -17.31 -19.28
CA HIS A 130 12.53 -16.77 -20.42
C HIS A 130 14.02 -17.06 -20.28
N VAL A 131 14.66 -17.51 -21.35
CA VAL A 131 16.10 -17.80 -21.39
C VAL A 131 16.84 -16.90 -22.38
N GLY A 132 16.21 -15.79 -22.79
CA GLY A 132 16.77 -14.78 -23.68
C GLY A 132 16.44 -14.99 -25.17
N ASN A 133 16.53 -13.91 -25.95
CA ASN A 133 16.30 -13.90 -27.42
C ASN A 133 14.99 -14.61 -27.84
N GLY A 134 13.89 -14.37 -27.12
CA GLY A 134 12.58 -14.96 -27.39
C GLY A 134 12.44 -16.47 -27.07
N ARG A 135 13.43 -17.09 -26.43
CA ARG A 135 13.39 -18.51 -26.03
C ARG A 135 12.86 -18.69 -24.62
N TRP A 136 12.16 -19.79 -24.40
CA TRP A 136 11.42 -20.09 -23.18
C TRP A 136 11.56 -21.55 -22.76
N LYS A 137 11.64 -21.77 -21.45
CA LYS A 137 11.43 -23.07 -20.83
C LYS A 137 10.01 -23.13 -20.26
N ILE A 138 9.34 -24.27 -20.41
CA ILE A 138 7.98 -24.52 -19.93
C ILE A 138 8.06 -25.61 -18.87
N TYR A 139 7.62 -25.31 -17.66
CA TYR A 139 7.64 -26.23 -16.54
C TYR A 139 6.23 -26.55 -16.09
N ASN A 140 5.98 -27.79 -15.68
CA ASN A 140 4.78 -28.12 -14.93
C ASN A 140 4.95 -27.75 -13.44
N GLN A 141 3.84 -27.56 -12.72
CA GLN A 141 3.85 -27.29 -11.28
C GLN A 141 4.58 -28.37 -10.45
N ASN A 142 4.69 -29.60 -10.94
CA ASN A 142 5.49 -30.65 -10.32
C ASN A 142 7.02 -30.43 -10.41
N GLY A 143 7.48 -29.37 -11.09
CA GLY A 143 8.88 -29.00 -11.23
C GLY A 143 9.59 -29.58 -12.46
N LYS A 144 8.95 -30.49 -13.20
CA LYS A 144 9.51 -31.05 -14.44
C LYS A 144 9.34 -30.11 -15.63
N ILE A 145 10.24 -30.22 -16.60
CA ILE A 145 10.25 -29.40 -17.81
C ILE A 145 9.62 -30.14 -18.99
N VAL A 146 8.96 -29.41 -19.89
CA VAL A 146 8.44 -29.94 -21.15
C VAL A 146 9.59 -30.03 -22.17
N CYS A 147 9.85 -31.23 -22.66
CA CYS A 147 11.03 -31.59 -23.45
C CYS A 147 10.67 -32.41 -24.70
N LEU A 148 11.48 -32.28 -25.76
CA LEU A 148 11.45 -33.15 -26.92
C LEU A 148 12.12 -34.50 -26.64
N GLN A 149 11.41 -35.58 -26.95
CA GLN A 149 11.95 -36.93 -26.83
C GLN A 149 13.02 -37.19 -27.90
N GLY A 150 14.12 -37.86 -27.52
CA GLY A 150 15.15 -38.30 -28.48
C GLY A 150 15.96 -37.16 -29.12
N LYS A 151 15.90 -35.94 -28.58
CA LYS A 151 16.59 -34.74 -29.08
C LYS A 151 16.25 -34.35 -30.53
N SER A 152 15.10 -34.80 -31.02
CA SER A 152 14.64 -34.63 -32.40
C SER A 152 13.54 -33.58 -32.49
N SER A 153 13.52 -32.83 -33.59
CA SER A 153 12.39 -31.96 -33.98
C SER A 153 11.69 -32.47 -35.25
N GLU A 154 11.95 -33.70 -35.65
CA GLU A 154 11.32 -34.36 -36.80
C GLU A 154 9.84 -34.64 -36.56
N ASN A 155 9.07 -34.69 -37.64
CA ASN A 155 7.65 -34.95 -37.62
C ASN A 155 7.32 -36.22 -36.83
N GLY A 156 6.42 -36.08 -35.84
CA GLY A 156 5.96 -37.17 -35.00
C GLY A 156 6.79 -37.41 -33.75
N THR A 157 7.86 -36.63 -33.55
CA THR A 157 8.63 -36.65 -32.30
C THR A 157 7.74 -36.27 -31.12
N ASN A 158 7.86 -37.04 -30.04
CA ASN A 158 7.02 -36.89 -28.86
C ASN A 158 7.43 -35.71 -27.98
N ILE A 159 6.47 -35.13 -27.26
CA ILE A 159 6.70 -34.16 -26.20
C ILE A 159 6.38 -34.80 -24.85
N HIS A 160 7.32 -34.75 -23.92
CA HIS A 160 7.22 -35.39 -22.61
C HIS A 160 7.73 -34.48 -21.48
N LEU A 161 7.50 -34.89 -20.23
CA LEU A 161 8.19 -34.33 -19.08
C LEU A 161 9.58 -34.94 -18.93
N TRP A 162 10.52 -34.12 -18.49
CA TRP A 162 11.87 -34.54 -18.14
C TRP A 162 12.42 -33.70 -16.99
N ASN A 163 13.55 -34.13 -16.42
CA ASN A 163 14.37 -33.29 -15.56
C ASN A 163 14.97 -32.11 -16.34
N ASP A 164 15.09 -30.95 -15.69
CA ASP A 164 15.66 -29.76 -16.32
C ASP A 164 17.14 -29.99 -16.70
N HIS A 165 17.53 -29.46 -17.86
CA HIS A 165 18.88 -29.53 -18.41
C HIS A 165 19.13 -28.38 -19.39
N THR A 166 20.37 -28.22 -19.85
CA THR A 166 20.77 -27.11 -20.73
C THR A 166 20.63 -27.40 -22.23
N LEU A 167 20.13 -28.58 -22.63
CA LEU A 167 19.97 -28.90 -24.04
C LEU A 167 18.79 -28.11 -24.65
N PRO A 168 18.91 -27.62 -25.91
CA PRO A 168 17.85 -26.87 -26.59
C PRO A 168 16.53 -27.64 -26.78
N THR A 169 16.50 -28.94 -26.48
CA THR A 169 15.30 -29.79 -26.51
C THR A 169 14.26 -29.42 -25.47
N THR A 170 14.63 -28.54 -24.52
CA THR A 170 13.74 -27.97 -23.50
C THR A 170 13.38 -26.50 -23.77
N GLU A 171 13.86 -25.95 -24.88
CA GLU A 171 13.66 -24.54 -25.21
C GLU A 171 12.64 -24.41 -26.35
N TRP A 172 11.72 -23.48 -26.16
CA TRP A 172 10.59 -23.22 -27.03
C TRP A 172 10.54 -21.75 -27.41
N VAL A 173 9.95 -21.44 -28.56
CA VAL A 173 9.70 -20.09 -29.04
C VAL A 173 8.20 -19.92 -29.22
N PHE A 174 7.63 -18.92 -28.56
CA PHE A 174 6.22 -18.57 -28.72
C PHE A 174 6.11 -17.57 -29.86
N ILE A 175 5.37 -17.90 -30.91
CA ILE A 175 5.22 -17.06 -32.10
C ILE A 175 3.78 -16.58 -32.15
N ASP A 176 3.57 -15.28 -32.03
CA ASP A 176 2.24 -14.67 -32.03
C ASP A 176 1.52 -14.98 -33.36
N THR A 177 0.30 -15.53 -33.29
CA THR A 177 -0.39 -16.01 -34.49
C THR A 177 -0.85 -14.89 -35.42
N GLU A 178 -0.98 -13.66 -34.91
CA GLU A 178 -1.41 -12.50 -35.69
C GLU A 178 -0.21 -11.83 -36.35
N THR A 179 0.81 -11.49 -35.56
CA THR A 179 1.99 -10.76 -36.05
C THR A 179 3.05 -11.65 -36.69
N LYS A 180 3.01 -12.96 -36.42
CA LYS A 180 4.03 -13.95 -36.82
C LYS A 180 5.44 -13.67 -36.27
N VAL A 181 5.54 -12.83 -35.23
CA VAL A 181 6.79 -12.47 -34.57
C VAL A 181 6.97 -13.33 -33.31
N ALA A 182 8.21 -13.74 -33.04
CA ALA A 182 8.54 -14.40 -31.79
C ALA A 182 8.33 -13.44 -30.62
N TYR A 183 7.62 -13.91 -29.61
CA TYR A 183 7.42 -13.21 -28.37
C TYR A 183 8.74 -13.16 -27.60
N ASN A 184 9.41 -12.04 -27.76
CA ASN A 184 10.57 -11.66 -27.00
C ASN A 184 10.18 -10.47 -26.12
N PRO A 185 9.90 -10.68 -24.83
CA PRO A 185 9.68 -9.59 -23.90
C PRO A 185 10.97 -8.77 -23.87
N GLU A 186 10.95 -7.59 -24.49
CA GLU A 186 12.01 -6.62 -24.27
C GLU A 186 12.02 -6.32 -22.78
N VAL A 187 13.11 -6.66 -22.10
CA VAL A 187 13.31 -6.28 -20.70
C VAL A 187 13.63 -4.79 -20.66
N LYS A 188 12.62 -3.94 -20.87
CA LYS A 188 12.74 -2.51 -20.64
C LYS A 188 12.82 -2.28 -19.13
N PRO A 189 13.67 -1.37 -18.63
CA PRO A 189 13.56 -0.90 -17.26
C PRO A 189 12.12 -0.42 -17.03
N PHE A 190 11.48 -0.89 -15.96
CA PHE A 190 10.18 -0.42 -15.50
C PHE A 190 10.42 0.78 -14.59
N GLY A 191 10.52 1.94 -15.21
CA GLY A 191 10.74 3.19 -14.51
C GLY A 191 12.13 3.39 -13.93
N GLN A 192 12.32 4.60 -13.40
CA GLN A 192 13.57 5.07 -12.86
C GLN A 192 13.31 6.00 -11.69
N VAL A 193 14.09 5.85 -10.62
CA VAL A 193 14.05 6.68 -9.44
C VAL A 193 15.22 7.66 -9.50
N ILE A 194 14.90 8.95 -9.47
CA ILE A 194 15.90 10.01 -9.49
C ILE A 194 15.67 10.99 -8.35
N ASP A 195 16.74 11.65 -7.93
CA ASP A 195 16.69 12.79 -7.05
C ASP A 195 16.07 13.98 -7.81
N ALA A 196 15.01 14.56 -7.26
CA ALA A 196 14.23 15.61 -7.89
C ALA A 196 14.99 16.95 -8.03
N VAL A 197 16.06 17.15 -7.23
CA VAL A 197 16.87 18.36 -7.21
C VAL A 197 18.08 18.22 -8.14
N THR A 198 18.82 17.14 -8.03
CA THR A 198 20.07 16.94 -8.79
C THR A 198 19.86 16.21 -10.12
N GLY A 199 18.72 15.53 -10.30
CA GLY A 199 18.44 14.66 -11.44
C GLY A 199 19.27 13.37 -11.45
N GLN A 200 20.10 13.14 -10.43
CA GLN A 200 20.94 11.95 -10.35
C GLN A 200 20.10 10.71 -9.99
N PRO A 201 20.45 9.52 -10.51
CA PRO A 201 19.77 8.30 -10.12
C PRO A 201 19.95 7.96 -8.64
N ILE A 202 18.88 7.49 -8.01
CA ILE A 202 18.95 6.99 -6.63
C ILE A 202 19.19 5.48 -6.71
N ASN A 203 20.39 5.05 -6.35
CA ASN A 203 20.74 3.63 -6.32
C ASN A 203 20.18 2.94 -5.07
N ASN A 204 19.97 1.62 -5.16
CA ASN A 204 19.48 0.78 -4.06
C ASN A 204 18.20 1.31 -3.38
N ALA A 205 17.39 2.12 -4.05
CA ALA A 205 16.08 2.51 -3.56
C ALA A 205 15.17 1.28 -3.55
N THR A 206 14.55 1.01 -2.41
CA THR A 206 13.56 -0.05 -2.26
C THR A 206 12.27 0.42 -2.91
N VAL A 207 11.85 -0.29 -3.96
CA VAL A 207 10.60 -0.06 -4.70
C VAL A 207 9.64 -1.20 -4.39
N THR A 208 8.49 -0.87 -3.83
CA THR A 208 7.41 -1.80 -3.50
C THR A 208 6.19 -1.48 -4.33
N VAL A 209 5.65 -2.49 -5.03
CA VAL A 209 4.47 -2.37 -5.89
C VAL A 209 3.33 -3.22 -5.35
N TYR A 210 2.21 -2.58 -5.07
CA TYR A 210 0.99 -3.20 -4.56
C TYR A 210 -0.02 -3.35 -5.69
N ASN A 211 -0.75 -4.45 -5.71
CA ASN A 211 -1.94 -4.59 -6.54
C ASN A 211 -3.15 -4.01 -5.79
N THR A 212 -3.75 -2.94 -6.30
CA THR A 212 -4.83 -2.23 -5.57
C THR A 212 -6.18 -2.93 -5.67
N ASN A 213 -6.32 -3.93 -6.55
CA ASN A 213 -7.59 -4.57 -6.86
C ASN A 213 -7.67 -6.02 -6.34
N ILE A 214 -6.59 -6.57 -5.76
CA ILE A 214 -6.56 -7.89 -5.14
C ILE A 214 -5.86 -7.79 -3.78
N VAL A 215 -6.67 -7.80 -2.73
CA VAL A 215 -6.26 -7.59 -1.32
C VAL A 215 -5.38 -8.69 -0.72
N ASN A 216 -5.15 -9.80 -1.44
CA ASN A 216 -4.39 -10.97 -0.97
C ASN A 216 -3.16 -11.29 -1.84
N ILE A 217 -2.67 -10.32 -2.63
CA ILE A 217 -1.39 -10.46 -3.33
C ILE A 217 -0.33 -9.75 -2.49
N GLU A 218 0.68 -10.49 -2.07
CA GLU A 218 1.86 -9.90 -1.43
C GLU A 218 2.50 -8.85 -2.33
N PRO A 219 2.89 -7.69 -1.79
CA PRO A 219 3.48 -6.64 -2.59
C PRO A 219 4.86 -7.05 -3.09
N HIS A 220 5.13 -6.72 -4.35
CA HIS A 220 6.42 -7.02 -4.97
C HIS A 220 7.43 -5.97 -4.59
N THR A 221 8.55 -6.38 -3.99
CA THR A 221 9.61 -5.47 -3.56
C THR A 221 10.92 -5.78 -4.28
N GLN A 222 11.62 -4.74 -4.73
CA GLN A 222 12.94 -4.83 -5.33
C GLN A 222 13.79 -3.60 -5.01
N GLN A 223 15.08 -3.65 -5.36
CA GLN A 223 15.94 -2.47 -5.32
C GLN A 223 16.24 -1.96 -6.73
N THR A 224 16.37 -0.65 -6.86
CA THR A 224 16.86 -0.02 -8.09
C THR A 224 18.34 -0.36 -8.34
N ASP A 225 18.72 -0.47 -9.61
CA ASP A 225 20.11 -0.62 -10.02
C ASP A 225 20.94 0.67 -9.82
N LEU A 226 22.23 0.63 -10.22
CA LEU A 226 23.16 1.76 -10.14
C LEU A 226 22.69 3.00 -10.93
N ASN A 227 21.79 2.82 -11.90
CA ASN A 227 21.20 3.89 -12.70
C ASN A 227 19.78 4.25 -12.21
N GLY A 228 19.40 3.85 -10.99
CA GLY A 228 18.10 4.11 -10.40
C GLY A 228 16.94 3.38 -11.07
N LYS A 229 17.22 2.40 -11.96
CA LYS A 229 16.18 1.70 -12.73
C LYS A 229 15.70 0.47 -11.97
N PHE A 230 14.40 0.17 -12.08
CA PHE A 230 13.79 -1.02 -11.48
C PHE A 230 12.89 -1.74 -12.50
N LYS A 231 12.29 -2.88 -12.13
CA LYS A 231 11.50 -3.75 -13.03
C LYS A 231 10.29 -4.36 -12.31
N PHE A 232 9.05 -4.03 -12.66
CA PHE A 232 7.88 -4.69 -12.07
C PHE A 232 7.05 -5.38 -13.15
N ASP A 233 6.65 -6.62 -12.87
CA ASP A 233 5.87 -7.46 -13.77
C ASP A 233 4.39 -7.04 -13.73
N VAL A 234 3.94 -6.28 -14.73
CA VAL A 234 2.51 -6.05 -14.95
C VAL A 234 1.94 -7.22 -15.74
N ILE A 235 1.00 -7.96 -15.16
CA ILE A 235 0.29 -9.05 -15.85
C ILE A 235 -0.68 -8.43 -16.86
N ASP A 236 -0.41 -8.61 -18.16
CA ASP A 236 -1.32 -8.16 -19.20
C ASP A 236 -2.57 -9.04 -19.30
N GLY A 237 -3.69 -8.41 -19.65
CA GLY A 237 -5.00 -9.06 -19.70
C GLY A 237 -5.79 -9.03 -18.39
N ILE A 238 -5.26 -8.40 -17.33
CA ILE A 238 -6.06 -8.06 -16.16
C ILE A 238 -6.00 -6.57 -15.83
N LYS A 239 -7.18 -5.94 -15.86
CA LYS A 239 -7.42 -4.51 -15.72
C LYS A 239 -7.24 -4.06 -14.25
N TYR A 240 -6.03 -4.20 -13.71
CA TYR A 240 -5.76 -3.93 -12.31
C TYR A 240 -5.01 -2.61 -12.10
N GLY A 241 -5.48 -1.85 -11.11
CA GLY A 241 -4.72 -0.73 -10.58
C GLY A 241 -3.51 -1.23 -9.80
N TYR A 242 -2.42 -0.47 -9.86
CA TYR A 242 -1.23 -0.72 -9.07
C TYR A 242 -0.85 0.53 -8.28
N ARG A 243 -0.15 0.33 -7.18
CA ARG A 243 0.36 1.40 -6.33
C ARG A 243 1.85 1.21 -6.11
N VAL A 244 2.65 2.21 -6.46
CA VAL A 244 4.12 2.18 -6.27
C VAL A 244 4.52 3.01 -5.07
N VAL A 245 5.36 2.45 -4.21
CA VAL A 245 5.93 3.08 -3.02
C VAL A 245 7.44 2.88 -3.05
N ILE A 246 8.22 3.95 -2.95
CA ILE A 246 9.68 3.93 -3.08
C ILE A 246 10.31 4.56 -1.84
N SER A 247 11.36 3.94 -1.29
CA SER A 247 12.12 4.49 -0.17
C SER A 247 13.63 4.30 -0.39
N ALA A 248 14.41 5.27 0.06
CA ALA A 248 15.87 5.19 0.15
C ALA A 248 16.33 6.05 1.35
N PRO A 249 17.58 5.92 1.84
CA PRO A 249 18.08 6.78 2.91
C PRO A 249 17.91 8.28 2.57
N GLY A 250 17.04 8.97 3.31
CA GLY A 250 16.72 10.39 3.07
C GLY A 250 15.67 10.67 1.98
N TYR A 251 15.02 9.64 1.43
CA TYR A 251 14.03 9.75 0.35
C TYR A 251 12.78 8.87 0.56
N GLY A 252 11.61 9.38 0.17
CA GLY A 252 10.36 8.61 0.06
C GLY A 252 9.51 9.11 -1.12
N SER A 253 8.79 8.21 -1.82
CA SER A 253 7.86 8.54 -2.92
C SER A 253 6.41 8.46 -2.50
N LYS A 254 5.59 9.45 -2.94
CA LYS A 254 4.12 9.39 -2.83
C LYS A 254 3.69 8.04 -3.36
N TYR A 255 2.68 7.45 -2.73
CA TYR A 255 2.07 6.33 -3.39
C TYR A 255 1.47 6.84 -4.69
N GLU A 256 1.87 6.27 -5.80
CA GLU A 256 1.34 6.62 -7.11
C GLU A 256 0.39 5.51 -7.55
N ASP A 257 -0.90 5.84 -7.62
CA ASP A 257 -1.92 4.95 -8.15
C ASP A 257 -1.91 5.03 -9.68
N GLY A 258 -1.58 3.92 -10.32
CA GLY A 258 -1.65 3.76 -11.77
C GLY A 258 -2.85 2.90 -12.16
N HIS A 259 -3.57 3.30 -13.22
CA HIS A 259 -4.58 2.47 -13.87
C HIS A 259 -4.11 2.12 -15.28
N THR A 260 -3.86 0.84 -15.58
CA THR A 260 -3.57 0.44 -16.96
C THR A 260 -4.87 0.07 -17.67
N ASN A 261 -5.26 0.89 -18.65
CA ASN A 261 -5.82 0.34 -19.88
C ASN A 261 -4.62 -0.04 -20.77
N TYR A 262 -4.12 -1.27 -20.62
CA TYR A 262 -3.28 -1.99 -21.59
C TYR A 262 -1.89 -1.47 -21.98
N THR A 263 -1.26 -0.52 -21.28
CA THR A 263 0.18 -0.29 -21.47
C THR A 263 0.76 0.45 -20.28
N CYS A 264 1.66 -0.19 -19.54
CA CYS A 264 2.41 0.50 -18.51
C CYS A 264 3.46 1.38 -19.19
N VAL A 265 3.38 2.70 -18.99
CA VAL A 265 4.33 3.68 -19.52
C VAL A 265 5.58 3.67 -18.63
N TYR A 266 6.77 3.81 -19.22
CA TYR A 266 8.00 4.03 -18.46
C TYR A 266 7.85 5.29 -17.59
N THR A 267 7.78 5.12 -16.27
CA THR A 267 7.58 6.23 -15.32
C THR A 267 8.88 6.62 -14.63
N THR A 268 9.22 7.91 -14.66
CA THR A 268 10.31 8.45 -13.84
C THR A 268 9.76 8.98 -12.53
N TYR A 269 10.15 8.36 -11.42
CA TYR A 269 9.79 8.75 -10.07
C TYR A 269 10.84 9.73 -9.54
N LYS A 270 10.40 10.94 -9.22
CA LYS A 270 11.28 12.00 -8.72
C LYS A 270 11.11 12.14 -7.21
N LEU A 271 12.16 11.83 -6.45
CA LEU A 271 12.11 11.90 -4.98
C LEU A 271 12.82 13.16 -4.50
N THR A 272 12.19 13.90 -3.59
CA THR A 272 12.82 15.09 -3.00
C THR A 272 13.64 14.68 -1.78
N PRO A 273 14.95 15.00 -1.73
CA PRO A 273 15.79 14.68 -0.57
C PRO A 273 15.31 15.41 0.69
N LYS A 274 15.40 14.74 1.85
CA LYS A 274 14.90 15.24 3.16
C LYS A 274 15.98 15.73 4.13
N GLY A 275 17.14 16.14 3.61
CA GLY A 275 18.23 16.70 4.42
C GLY A 275 18.62 15.76 5.56
N ASN A 276 18.76 16.29 6.79
CA ASN A 276 19.19 15.53 7.98
C ASN A 276 18.08 14.65 8.61
N GLN A 277 16.95 14.44 7.92
CA GLN A 277 15.84 13.63 8.43
C GLN A 277 16.00 12.16 8.00
N ALA A 278 15.73 11.24 8.92
CA ALA A 278 15.76 9.81 8.62
C ALA A 278 14.34 9.28 8.36
N LEU A 279 14.13 8.66 7.21
CA LEU A 279 12.92 7.88 6.92
C LEU A 279 13.00 6.56 7.71
N LEU A 280 12.02 6.31 8.59
CA LEU A 280 11.93 5.11 9.41
C LEU A 280 11.03 4.05 8.79
N SER A 281 9.94 4.46 8.13
CA SER A 281 9.04 3.55 7.42
C SER A 281 8.36 4.24 6.25
N ASN A 282 8.07 3.48 5.20
CA ASN A 282 7.24 3.91 4.08
C ASN A 282 6.18 2.84 3.79
N GLY A 283 4.90 3.17 3.93
CA GLY A 283 3.77 2.24 3.79
C GLY A 283 2.79 2.60 2.67
N PRO A 284 1.94 1.65 2.24
CA PRO A 284 1.02 1.80 1.11
C PRO A 284 -0.07 2.84 1.31
N LEU A 285 -0.34 3.26 2.55
CA LEU A 285 -1.33 4.30 2.87
C LEU A 285 -0.71 5.70 3.00
N GLY A 286 0.58 5.88 2.66
CA GLY A 286 1.26 7.17 2.75
C GLY A 286 1.81 7.50 4.14
N ASP A 287 1.89 6.51 5.03
CA ASP A 287 2.51 6.62 6.36
C ASP A 287 4.03 6.76 6.22
N TRP A 288 4.52 7.97 5.99
CA TRP A 288 5.96 8.25 5.97
C TRP A 288 6.42 8.75 7.31
N LEU A 289 6.97 7.83 8.08
CA LEU A 289 7.46 8.15 9.39
C LEU A 289 8.89 8.66 9.27
N TYR A 290 9.10 9.93 9.61
CA TYR A 290 10.43 10.52 9.67
C TYR A 290 10.83 10.86 11.09
N LYS A 291 12.13 10.84 11.34
CA LYS A 291 12.77 11.38 12.54
C LYS A 291 13.59 12.62 12.18
N ASN A 292 13.33 13.75 12.85
CA ASN A 292 14.16 14.94 12.70
C ASN A 292 15.41 14.91 13.60
N SER A 293 16.26 15.93 13.51
CA SER A 293 17.50 16.08 14.29
C SER A 293 17.27 16.15 15.81
N ASN A 294 16.08 16.56 16.25
CA ASN A 294 15.70 16.63 17.66
C ASN A 294 15.13 15.31 18.19
N GLY A 295 15.07 14.29 17.34
CA GLY A 295 14.54 12.97 17.65
C GLY A 295 13.03 12.85 17.56
N GLU A 296 12.33 13.89 17.12
CA GLU A 296 10.87 13.92 17.02
C GLU A 296 10.40 13.16 15.78
N LEU A 297 9.30 12.43 15.94
CA LEU A 297 8.69 11.61 14.90
C LEU A 297 7.47 12.32 14.29
N TYR A 298 7.36 12.31 12.96
CA TYR A 298 6.25 12.94 12.26
C TYR A 298 5.98 12.31 10.89
N TYR A 299 4.80 12.61 10.34
CA TYR A 299 4.37 12.28 8.99
C TYR A 299 4.64 13.41 7.99
N GLU A 300 5.25 13.10 6.85
CA GLU A 300 5.57 14.11 5.84
C GLU A 300 4.33 14.67 5.12
N TYR A 301 3.28 13.86 4.93
CA TYR A 301 2.05 14.27 4.22
C TYR A 301 0.81 14.36 5.08
N GLY A 302 0.94 14.26 6.41
CA GLY A 302 -0.17 14.64 7.25
C GLY A 302 -0.41 16.15 7.08
N GLU A 303 -1.67 16.54 6.85
CA GLU A 303 -2.01 17.94 6.63
C GLU A 303 -1.96 18.70 7.96
N VAL A 304 -1.13 19.73 8.05
CA VAL A 304 -1.29 20.76 9.09
C VAL A 304 -2.16 21.87 8.51
N LEU A 305 -3.31 22.12 9.13
CA LEU A 305 -4.30 23.06 8.65
C LEU A 305 -4.36 24.29 9.55
N HIS A 306 -3.86 25.43 9.06
CA HIS A 306 -3.93 26.71 9.77
C HIS A 306 -5.27 27.40 9.48
N LYS A 307 -6.33 26.97 10.17
CA LYS A 307 -7.70 27.52 10.10
C LYS A 307 -8.14 28.13 11.42
N ASP A 308 -7.23 28.83 12.08
CA ASP A 308 -7.37 29.34 13.45
C ASP A 308 -8.70 30.05 13.73
N LYS A 309 -9.23 30.83 12.77
CA LYS A 309 -10.47 31.62 12.92
C LYS A 309 -11.76 30.79 12.83
N GLU A 310 -11.74 29.61 12.19
CA GLU A 310 -12.92 28.75 12.03
C GLU A 310 -13.13 27.87 13.26
N PHE A 311 -12.04 27.38 13.87
CA PHE A 311 -12.09 26.40 14.97
C PHE A 311 -11.92 27.02 16.37
N PHE A 312 -11.10 28.07 16.48
CA PHE A 312 -10.78 28.74 17.74
C PHE A 312 -11.29 30.19 17.72
N ASN A 313 -12.52 30.38 17.25
CA ASN A 313 -13.09 31.71 17.09
C ASN A 313 -13.27 32.40 18.46
N SER A 314 -12.94 33.69 18.52
CA SER A 314 -13.19 34.54 19.68
C SER A 314 -14.27 35.55 19.34
N VAL A 315 -15.41 35.51 20.03
CA VAL A 315 -16.44 36.56 19.90
C VAL A 315 -16.17 37.64 20.96
N ARG A 316 -16.14 38.91 20.55
CA ARG A 316 -15.93 40.05 21.45
C ARG A 316 -17.28 40.69 21.79
N PHE A 317 -17.78 40.43 23.00
CA PHE A 317 -18.92 41.14 23.58
C PHE A 317 -18.60 41.56 25.02
N GLU A 318 -19.36 42.51 25.56
CA GLU A 318 -19.15 43.09 26.88
C GLU A 318 -19.37 42.05 28.01
N GLY A 319 -18.48 42.02 29.01
CA GLY A 319 -18.53 41.03 30.11
C GLY A 319 -17.87 39.67 29.82
N ALA A 320 -17.33 39.45 28.61
CA ALA A 320 -16.66 38.19 28.25
C ALA A 320 -15.46 37.84 29.16
N ALA A 321 -14.66 38.83 29.57
CA ALA A 321 -13.48 38.59 30.42
C ALA A 321 -13.86 38.03 31.80
N GLU A 322 -14.96 38.48 32.38
CA GLU A 322 -15.45 38.02 33.67
C GLU A 322 -15.90 36.55 33.60
N GLN A 323 -16.70 36.20 32.58
CA GLN A 323 -17.16 34.82 32.35
C GLN A 323 -16.00 33.84 32.11
N LEU A 324 -14.97 34.27 31.38
CA LEU A 324 -13.76 33.48 31.16
C LEU A 324 -12.94 33.32 32.45
N ASN A 325 -12.91 34.32 33.33
CA ASN A 325 -12.25 34.21 34.62
C ASN A 325 -12.99 33.28 35.58
N LEU A 326 -14.32 33.33 35.61
CA LEU A 326 -15.13 32.42 36.42
C LEU A 326 -14.92 30.96 36.01
N ILE A 327 -14.98 30.64 34.71
CA ILE A 327 -14.74 29.25 34.27
C ILE A 327 -13.29 28.79 34.52
N ARG A 328 -12.30 29.71 34.46
CA ARG A 328 -10.91 29.41 34.88
C ARG A 328 -10.84 29.07 36.38
N GLN A 329 -11.56 29.79 37.22
CA GLN A 329 -11.64 29.53 38.66
C GLN A 329 -12.31 28.19 38.96
N GLU A 330 -13.42 27.86 38.29
CA GLU A 330 -14.11 26.57 38.41
C GLU A 330 -13.22 25.39 37.99
N MET A 331 -12.45 25.56 36.90
CA MET A 331 -11.44 24.57 36.50
C MET A 331 -10.23 24.53 37.44
N GLY A 332 -9.98 25.58 38.23
CA GLY A 332 -8.78 25.74 39.05
C GLY A 332 -7.49 25.98 38.26
N VAL A 333 -7.59 26.50 37.03
CA VAL A 333 -6.46 26.74 36.12
C VAL A 333 -6.02 28.21 36.09
N THR A 334 -4.83 28.46 35.57
CA THR A 334 -4.25 29.81 35.45
C THR A 334 -3.83 30.08 34.00
N ASP A 335 -3.75 31.34 33.58
CA ASP A 335 -3.15 31.72 32.31
C ASP A 335 -1.64 32.00 32.39
N ARG A 336 -1.03 31.85 33.58
CA ARG A 336 0.42 31.84 33.76
C ARG A 336 1.05 30.74 32.89
N PRO A 337 2.05 31.07 32.05
CA PRO A 337 2.77 30.09 31.25
C PRO A 337 3.32 28.92 32.09
N ALA A 338 2.99 27.70 31.70
CA ALA A 338 3.61 26.48 32.21
C ALA A 338 4.95 26.26 31.49
N LEU A 339 6.01 26.06 32.26
CA LEU A 339 7.39 25.98 31.78
C LEU A 339 7.95 24.54 31.78
N THR A 340 7.36 23.65 32.57
CA THR A 340 7.75 22.23 32.65
C THR A 340 6.61 21.30 32.22
N ASP A 341 6.93 20.06 31.85
CA ASP A 341 5.90 19.07 31.49
C ASP A 341 5.02 18.71 32.70
N GLU A 342 5.52 18.82 33.93
CA GLU A 342 4.74 18.66 35.17
C GLU A 342 3.71 19.79 35.30
N GLU A 343 4.11 21.05 35.12
CA GLU A 343 3.18 22.19 35.16
C GLU A 343 2.14 22.10 34.04
N ILE A 344 2.54 21.68 32.84
CA ILE A 344 1.62 21.46 31.71
C ILE A 344 0.61 20.36 32.05
N PHE A 345 1.08 19.23 32.56
CA PHE A 345 0.23 18.09 32.90
C PHE A 345 -0.76 18.41 34.02
N GLU A 346 -0.35 19.15 35.05
CA GLU A 346 -1.27 19.56 36.11
C GLU A 346 -2.36 20.52 35.61
N GLN A 347 -2.04 21.46 34.72
CA GLN A 347 -3.07 22.29 34.08
C GLN A 347 -4.02 21.46 33.20
N LEU A 348 -3.50 20.53 32.40
CA LEU A 348 -4.29 19.62 31.58
C LEU A 348 -5.25 18.77 32.44
N LYS A 349 -4.72 18.21 33.54
CA LYS A 349 -5.47 17.36 34.46
C LYS A 349 -6.65 18.08 35.09
N LYS A 350 -6.47 19.35 35.45
CA LYS A 350 -7.54 20.22 35.95
C LYS A 350 -8.65 20.43 34.93
N VAL A 351 -8.31 20.77 33.68
CA VAL A 351 -9.29 20.91 32.59
C VAL A 351 -10.01 19.60 32.33
N TRP A 352 -9.30 18.46 32.30
CA TRP A 352 -9.88 17.14 32.10
C TRP A 352 -10.87 16.76 33.22
N ASN A 353 -10.48 16.95 34.49
CA ASN A 353 -11.36 16.65 35.62
C ASN A 353 -12.64 17.48 35.58
N PHE A 354 -12.54 18.76 35.24
CA PHE A 354 -13.69 19.62 35.02
C PHE A 354 -14.55 19.09 33.85
N TRP A 355 -13.94 18.76 32.72
CA TRP A 355 -14.62 18.24 31.53
C TRP A 355 -15.45 16.99 31.81
N CYS A 356 -14.90 16.04 32.56
CA CYS A 356 -15.55 14.76 32.87
C CYS A 356 -16.87 14.90 33.64
N VAL A 357 -17.03 15.97 34.43
CA VAL A 357 -18.23 16.21 35.25
C VAL A 357 -19.12 17.34 34.71
N SER A 358 -18.58 18.17 33.82
CA SER A 358 -19.24 19.39 33.34
C SER A 358 -19.81 19.26 31.92
N THR A 359 -19.90 18.06 31.36
CA THR A 359 -20.40 17.83 29.99
C THR A 359 -21.63 16.93 29.97
N LYS A 360 -22.48 17.12 28.96
CA LYS A 360 -23.69 16.32 28.76
C LYS A 360 -23.87 15.94 27.29
N SER A 361 -24.01 14.64 27.02
CA SER A 361 -24.08 14.09 25.67
C SER A 361 -25.42 14.36 24.97
N LEU A 362 -25.35 14.72 23.69
CA LEU A 362 -26.46 14.88 22.76
C LEU A 362 -26.62 13.67 21.82
N MET A 363 -25.86 12.59 22.05
CA MET A 363 -25.89 11.39 21.22
C MET A 363 -26.88 10.36 21.78
N GLY A 364 -27.57 9.62 20.90
CA GLY A 364 -28.52 8.56 21.25
C GLY A 364 -29.99 8.92 21.00
N ASN A 365 -30.90 7.95 21.15
CA ASN A 365 -32.31 8.12 20.76
C ASN A 365 -33.15 8.94 21.76
N ASN A 366 -32.71 9.06 23.03
CA ASN A 366 -33.46 9.71 24.11
C ASN A 366 -32.64 10.83 24.78
N VAL A 367 -32.31 11.88 24.01
CA VAL A 367 -31.55 13.03 24.50
C VAL A 367 -32.39 13.91 25.41
N ASP A 368 -31.84 14.29 26.57
CA ASP A 368 -32.45 15.19 27.56
C ASP A 368 -32.92 16.52 26.92
N PRO A 369 -34.20 16.92 27.11
CA PRO A 369 -34.72 18.19 26.61
C PRO A 369 -33.92 19.44 27.02
N ILE A 370 -33.41 19.48 28.26
CA ILE A 370 -32.59 20.60 28.76
C ILE A 370 -31.25 20.63 28.03
N ALA A 371 -30.68 19.46 27.70
CA ALA A 371 -29.45 19.39 26.91
C ALA A 371 -29.68 19.90 25.47
N LYS A 372 -30.84 19.60 24.87
CA LYS A 372 -31.22 20.16 23.54
C LYS A 372 -31.37 21.67 23.58
N GLU A 373 -31.98 22.21 24.64
CA GLU A 373 -32.12 23.66 24.84
C GLU A 373 -30.75 24.33 25.01
N ALA A 374 -29.90 23.76 25.88
CA ALA A 374 -28.53 24.23 26.07
C ALA A 374 -27.73 24.21 24.77
N ASN A 375 -27.89 23.17 23.94
CA ASN A 375 -27.23 23.10 22.63
C ASN A 375 -27.67 24.22 21.69
N LYS A 376 -28.98 24.49 21.62
CA LYS A 376 -29.52 25.61 20.84
C LYS A 376 -28.99 26.96 21.35
N TYR A 377 -28.87 27.11 22.67
CA TYR A 377 -28.24 28.29 23.26
C TYR A 377 -26.77 28.36 22.81
N GLN A 378 -25.99 27.29 22.98
CA GLN A 378 -24.57 27.25 22.61
C GLN A 378 -24.32 27.56 21.13
N SER A 379 -25.12 27.04 20.20
CA SER A 379 -24.94 27.27 18.75
C SER A 379 -25.44 28.63 18.25
N GLY A 380 -26.31 29.32 19.00
CA GLY A 380 -26.98 30.55 18.53
C GLY A 380 -28.08 30.29 17.48
N GLU A 381 -28.69 31.38 16.98
CA GLU A 381 -29.77 31.33 15.95
C GLU A 381 -29.26 31.20 14.50
N SER A 382 -27.96 31.44 14.26
CA SER A 382 -27.31 31.34 12.96
C SER A 382 -26.94 29.88 12.65
N GLN A 383 -27.65 29.25 11.71
CA GLN A 383 -27.39 27.88 11.24
C GLN A 383 -26.29 27.78 10.17
N LEU A 384 -25.32 28.69 10.14
CA LEU A 384 -24.17 28.50 9.24
C LEU A 384 -23.34 27.33 9.78
N ARG A 385 -23.35 26.20 9.06
CA ARG A 385 -22.69 24.92 9.41
C ARG A 385 -21.17 25.03 9.67
N GLU A 386 -20.57 26.19 9.42
CA GLU A 386 -19.13 26.41 9.38
C GLU A 386 -18.58 27.23 10.56
N GLN A 387 -19.42 27.64 11.53
CA GLN A 387 -18.97 28.40 12.71
C GLN A 387 -19.14 27.60 13.99
N TRP A 388 -18.02 27.16 14.58
CA TRP A 388 -18.02 26.55 15.90
C TRP A 388 -18.24 27.60 17.00
N PRO A 389 -18.94 27.27 18.10
CA PRO A 389 -19.12 28.18 19.21
C PRO A 389 -17.77 28.66 19.75
N SER A 390 -17.68 29.94 20.07
CA SER A 390 -16.48 30.50 20.69
C SER A 390 -16.31 30.03 22.14
N ILE A 391 -15.10 30.11 22.67
CA ILE A 391 -14.81 29.82 24.09
C ILE A 391 -15.70 30.64 25.04
N GLN A 392 -16.01 31.88 24.67
CA GLN A 392 -16.94 32.72 25.44
C GLN A 392 -18.36 32.12 25.47
N ARG A 393 -18.82 31.55 24.36
CA ARG A 393 -20.16 30.95 24.27
C ARG A 393 -20.26 29.65 25.06
N TYR A 394 -19.20 28.85 25.07
CA TYR A 394 -19.08 27.69 25.95
C TYR A 394 -19.18 28.10 27.43
N ALA A 395 -18.45 29.14 27.85
CA ALA A 395 -18.50 29.65 29.22
C ALA A 395 -19.90 30.15 29.62
N GLN A 396 -20.58 30.90 28.75
CA GLN A 396 -21.96 31.34 29.00
C GLN A 396 -22.94 30.18 29.15
N CYS A 397 -22.83 29.18 28.29
CA CYS A 397 -23.69 27.99 28.34
C CYS A 397 -23.50 27.26 29.67
N TYR A 398 -22.24 27.06 30.08
CA TYR A 398 -21.92 26.43 31.36
C TYR A 398 -22.51 27.18 32.56
N HIS A 399 -22.33 28.50 32.67
CA HIS A 399 -22.89 29.25 33.80
C HIS A 399 -24.41 29.27 33.82
N LYS A 400 -25.07 29.21 32.65
CA LYS A 400 -26.53 29.19 32.57
C LYS A 400 -27.12 27.84 32.93
N TYR A 401 -26.52 26.73 32.47
CA TYR A 401 -27.12 25.39 32.57
C TYR A 401 -26.40 24.44 33.54
N GLY A 402 -25.21 24.81 34.02
CA GLY A 402 -24.34 23.98 34.87
C GLY A 402 -23.57 22.89 34.12
N PHE A 403 -23.67 22.84 32.78
CA PHE A 403 -22.98 21.86 31.94
C PHE A 403 -22.78 22.38 30.50
N ILE A 404 -21.88 21.74 29.76
CA ILE A 404 -21.59 21.99 28.35
C ILE A 404 -22.21 20.86 27.50
N PRO A 405 -23.19 21.15 26.63
CA PRO A 405 -23.78 20.16 25.72
C PRO A 405 -22.83 19.82 24.57
N VAL A 406 -22.59 18.52 24.35
CA VAL A 406 -21.65 18.00 23.34
C VAL A 406 -22.25 16.82 22.58
N GLY A 407 -21.98 16.71 21.28
CA GLY A 407 -22.53 15.69 20.38
C GLY A 407 -21.49 14.66 19.93
N ASN A 408 -21.17 14.65 18.63
CA ASN A 408 -20.20 13.75 18.01
C ASN A 408 -18.74 14.03 18.47
N CYS A 409 -17.79 13.21 18.00
CA CYS A 409 -16.37 13.33 18.35
C CYS A 409 -15.77 14.71 18.02
N THR A 410 -16.14 15.28 16.87
CA THR A 410 -15.72 16.64 16.47
C THR A 410 -16.14 17.68 17.48
N SER A 411 -17.41 17.67 17.91
CA SER A 411 -17.92 18.65 18.88
C SER A 411 -17.32 18.51 20.28
N ASN A 412 -17.07 17.27 20.74
CA ASN A 412 -16.38 17.03 22.01
C ASN A 412 -14.96 17.58 21.96
N THR A 413 -14.25 17.27 20.87
CA THR A 413 -12.85 17.66 20.66
C THR A 413 -12.67 19.17 20.63
N LEU A 414 -13.50 19.87 19.85
CA LEU A 414 -13.35 21.31 19.69
C LEU A 414 -13.76 22.10 20.93
N ALA A 415 -14.80 21.65 21.65
CA ALA A 415 -15.18 22.26 22.92
C ALA A 415 -14.09 22.06 23.99
N PHE A 416 -13.53 20.85 24.10
CA PHE A 416 -12.41 20.57 25.00
C PHE A 416 -11.15 21.37 24.64
N ALA A 417 -10.80 21.42 23.35
CA ALA A 417 -9.68 22.21 22.84
C ALA A 417 -9.85 23.70 23.15
N ASN A 418 -11.06 24.24 23.03
CA ASN A 418 -11.35 25.63 23.39
C ASN A 418 -11.12 25.90 24.88
N LEU A 419 -11.48 24.99 25.80
CA LEU A 419 -11.17 25.17 27.24
C LEU A 419 -9.66 25.22 27.48
N LEU A 420 -8.87 24.40 26.79
CA LEU A 420 -7.41 24.42 26.88
C LEU A 420 -6.79 25.75 26.44
N THR A 421 -7.48 26.54 25.60
CA THR A 421 -7.01 27.88 25.24
C THR A 421 -6.93 28.83 26.44
N LEU A 422 -7.73 28.59 27.49
CA LEU A 422 -7.79 29.41 28.70
C LEU A 422 -6.65 29.16 29.68
N THR A 423 -5.90 28.07 29.47
CA THR A 423 -4.76 27.69 30.30
C THR A 423 -3.47 28.36 29.82
N GLY A 424 -2.48 28.38 30.70
CA GLY A 424 -1.10 28.76 30.37
C GLY A 424 -0.28 27.66 29.70
N ILE A 425 -0.91 26.59 29.20
CA ILE A 425 -0.20 25.56 28.43
C ILE A 425 0.35 26.20 27.14
N PRO A 426 1.66 26.02 26.84
CA PRO A 426 2.25 26.55 25.62
C PRO A 426 1.55 25.99 24.37
N LYS A 427 1.24 26.86 23.40
CA LYS A 427 0.38 26.48 22.27
C LYS A 427 1.07 25.47 21.35
N GLU A 428 2.40 25.51 21.25
CA GLU A 428 3.24 24.53 20.56
C GLU A 428 3.16 23.12 21.13
N LYS A 429 2.60 22.96 22.34
CA LYS A 429 2.36 21.68 23.00
C LYS A 429 0.97 21.13 22.69
N LEU A 430 0.10 21.85 21.99
CA LEU A 430 -1.30 21.48 21.76
C LEU A 430 -1.69 21.52 20.28
N ALA A 431 -2.43 20.52 19.84
CA ALA A 431 -3.13 20.54 18.55
C ALA A 431 -4.41 19.70 18.65
N VAL A 432 -5.31 19.89 17.69
CA VAL A 432 -6.44 18.97 17.45
C VAL A 432 -6.02 18.05 16.32
N GLU A 433 -6.25 16.75 16.44
CA GLU A 433 -5.94 15.78 15.40
C GLU A 433 -7.20 15.16 14.80
N VAL A 434 -7.06 14.66 13.57
CA VAL A 434 -8.10 13.92 12.85
C VAL A 434 -7.51 12.59 12.36
N MET A 435 -8.28 11.52 12.53
CA MET A 435 -7.94 10.14 12.15
C MET A 435 -8.98 9.54 11.20
N ASN A 436 -8.55 8.62 10.33
CA ASN A 436 -9.41 7.82 9.47
C ASN A 436 -9.30 6.33 9.90
N PRO A 437 -10.37 5.52 9.83
CA PRO A 437 -10.22 4.07 9.94
C PRO A 437 -9.24 3.49 8.93
N LEU A 438 -8.57 2.40 9.32
CA LEU A 438 -7.65 1.62 8.48
C LEU A 438 -8.33 1.00 7.24
N THR A 439 -9.66 1.01 7.19
CA THR A 439 -10.49 0.54 6.09
C THR A 439 -11.47 1.66 5.75
N GLN A 440 -11.57 2.07 4.49
CA GLN A 440 -12.28 3.28 4.00
C GLN A 440 -13.82 3.29 4.17
N ALA A 441 -14.37 2.71 5.25
CA ALA A 441 -15.80 2.49 5.41
C ALA A 441 -16.49 3.33 6.50
N ASN A 442 -15.78 4.04 7.38
CA ASN A 442 -16.41 4.83 8.46
C ASN A 442 -15.80 6.24 8.60
N GLY A 443 -16.61 7.20 9.06
CA GLY A 443 -16.24 8.62 9.14
C GLY A 443 -15.03 8.92 10.04
N GLU A 444 -14.50 10.12 9.87
CA GLU A 444 -13.34 10.66 10.60
C GLU A 444 -13.57 10.66 12.12
N HIS A 445 -12.50 10.50 12.90
CA HIS A 445 -12.51 10.67 14.36
C HIS A 445 -11.58 11.81 14.78
N TRP A 446 -11.99 12.58 15.79
CA TRP A 446 -11.32 13.81 16.22
C TRP A 446 -10.89 13.68 17.68
N SER A 447 -9.73 14.24 18.01
CA SER A 447 -9.11 14.16 19.33
C SER A 447 -8.21 15.39 19.60
N VAL A 448 -7.89 15.67 20.86
CA VAL A 448 -6.85 16.65 21.21
C VAL A 448 -5.53 15.92 21.44
N ILE A 449 -4.44 16.45 20.91
CA ILE A 449 -3.09 15.97 21.20
C ILE A 449 -2.29 16.96 22.03
N ILE A 450 -1.50 16.40 22.95
CA ILE A 450 -0.59 17.16 23.81
C ILE A 450 0.83 16.59 23.75
N LYS A 451 1.83 17.47 23.71
CA LYS A 451 3.24 17.06 23.74
C LYS A 451 3.79 17.07 25.16
N LEU A 452 4.20 15.92 25.67
CA LEU A 452 4.83 15.76 26.99
C LEU A 452 6.04 14.84 26.86
N LYS A 453 7.13 15.10 27.58
CA LYS A 453 8.36 14.29 27.58
C LYS A 453 8.89 13.99 26.18
N GLY A 454 8.77 14.96 25.28
CA GLY A 454 9.20 14.84 23.87
C GLY A 454 8.28 14.01 22.96
N LYS A 455 7.17 13.47 23.48
CA LYS A 455 6.21 12.64 22.75
C LYS A 455 4.85 13.34 22.65
N TRP A 456 4.11 13.07 21.58
CA TRP A 456 2.72 13.51 21.45
C TRP A 456 1.80 12.43 21.99
N TYR A 457 0.75 12.82 22.69
CA TYR A 457 -0.23 11.92 23.28
C TYR A 457 -1.63 12.39 22.88
N TRP A 458 -2.51 11.47 22.50
CA TRP A 458 -3.90 11.78 22.18
C TRP A 458 -4.81 11.67 23.39
N MET A 459 -5.84 12.50 23.35
CA MET A 459 -6.87 12.63 24.35
C MET A 459 -8.20 12.79 23.63
N ASP A 460 -8.97 11.71 23.54
CA ASP A 460 -10.34 11.77 23.04
C ASP A 460 -11.33 12.11 24.19
N PRO A 461 -11.93 13.32 24.15
CA PRO A 461 -12.78 13.83 25.22
C PRO A 461 -14.13 13.11 25.38
N GLN A 462 -14.49 12.18 24.49
CA GLN A 462 -15.70 11.36 24.66
C GLN A 462 -15.57 10.33 25.80
N SER A 463 -14.35 10.01 26.23
CA SER A 463 -14.13 9.04 27.32
C SER A 463 -13.96 9.69 28.68
N THR A 464 -15.01 10.39 29.10
CA THR A 464 -15.09 11.08 30.40
C THR A 464 -14.98 10.14 31.61
N TYR A 465 -15.05 8.82 31.42
CA TYR A 465 -14.82 7.81 32.46
C TYR A 465 -13.33 7.62 32.80
N VAL A 466 -12.39 8.12 31.98
CA VAL A 466 -10.96 7.96 32.23
C VAL A 466 -10.49 8.94 33.32
N LYS A 467 -9.77 8.42 34.32
CA LYS A 467 -9.15 9.22 35.39
C LYS A 467 -7.67 9.42 35.10
N LEU A 468 -7.23 10.67 35.08
CA LEU A 468 -5.82 11.03 34.96
C LEU A 468 -5.06 10.78 36.27
N THR A 469 -3.98 10.01 36.21
CA THR A 469 -3.14 9.63 37.36
C THR A 469 -1.99 10.63 37.56
N SER A 470 -0.76 10.28 37.19
CA SER A 470 0.45 11.10 37.28
C SER A 470 1.10 11.23 35.90
N LEU A 471 1.96 12.24 35.71
CA LEU A 471 2.70 12.44 34.47
C LEU A 471 3.55 11.22 34.08
N ASP A 472 4.07 10.47 35.05
CA ASP A 472 4.88 9.27 34.80
C ASP A 472 4.05 8.09 34.28
N ASN A 473 2.76 8.05 34.59
CA ASN A 473 1.84 7.00 34.16
C ASN A 473 0.88 7.48 33.07
N PHE A 474 1.08 8.69 32.55
CA PHE A 474 0.23 9.24 31.52
C PHE A 474 0.54 8.59 30.17
N THR A 475 -0.50 8.01 29.60
CA THR A 475 -0.51 7.40 28.27
C THR A 475 -1.62 8.04 27.45
N SER A 476 -1.64 7.79 26.15
CA SER A 476 -2.77 8.24 25.33
C SER A 476 -4.04 7.46 25.64
N PHE A 477 -5.20 8.13 25.58
CA PHE A 477 -6.51 7.52 25.80
C PHE A 477 -7.62 8.38 25.24
N PRO A 478 -8.84 7.84 25.09
CA PRO A 478 -9.19 6.44 24.86
C PRO A 478 -8.72 5.95 23.48
N LYS A 479 -8.89 4.65 23.21
CA LYS A 479 -8.73 4.06 21.88
C LYS A 479 -10.01 3.33 21.48
N VAL A 480 -10.66 3.79 20.41
CA VAL A 480 -11.68 3.00 19.72
C VAL A 480 -10.97 2.01 18.81
N ARG A 481 -11.28 0.70 18.93
CA ARG A 481 -10.54 -0.38 18.23
C ARG A 481 -10.50 -0.25 16.69
N SER A 482 -11.42 0.49 16.09
CA SER A 482 -11.52 0.68 14.65
C SER A 482 -10.71 1.87 14.10
N MET A 483 -10.01 2.63 14.97
CA MET A 483 -9.26 3.83 14.58
C MET A 483 -7.77 3.69 14.88
N ALA A 484 -6.92 4.24 14.02
CA ALA A 484 -5.46 4.29 14.20
C ALA A 484 -5.04 5.61 14.86
N TYR A 485 -5.26 5.71 16.18
CA TYR A 485 -4.97 6.92 16.96
C TYR A 485 -3.49 7.32 17.00
N ASP A 486 -2.59 6.34 16.84
CA ASP A 486 -1.17 6.57 16.71
C ASP A 486 -0.79 7.26 15.39
N LYS A 487 -1.73 7.35 14.43
CA LYS A 487 -1.50 7.79 13.06
C LYS A 487 -2.49 8.86 12.58
N PRO A 488 -2.48 10.08 13.16
CA PRO A 488 -3.30 11.16 12.63
C PRO A 488 -2.86 11.52 11.20
N TYR A 489 -3.82 11.85 10.35
CA TYR A 489 -3.56 12.30 8.95
C TYR A 489 -3.76 13.81 8.79
N LYS A 490 -4.42 14.47 9.75
CA LYS A 490 -4.54 15.93 9.81
C LYS A 490 -4.42 16.42 11.23
N VAL A 491 -3.89 17.64 11.38
CA VAL A 491 -3.95 18.38 12.64
C VAL A 491 -4.30 19.85 12.42
N TYR A 492 -5.04 20.40 13.38
CA TYR A 492 -5.30 21.83 13.53
C TYR A 492 -4.46 22.34 14.70
N PRO A 493 -3.40 23.12 14.45
CA PRO A 493 -2.60 23.72 15.50
C PRO A 493 -3.44 24.75 16.27
N PHE A 494 -3.16 24.90 17.56
CA PHE A 494 -3.73 26.01 18.33
C PHE A 494 -3.22 27.35 17.78
N PRO A 495 -3.98 28.45 17.88
CA PRO A 495 -3.51 29.76 17.40
C PRO A 495 -2.15 30.13 18.01
N GLY A 496 -1.18 30.45 17.16
CA GLY A 496 0.20 30.74 17.56
C GLY A 496 1.14 29.53 17.65
N ASN A 497 0.66 28.31 17.43
CA ASN A 497 1.51 27.13 17.31
C ASN A 497 2.19 27.09 15.92
N THR A 498 3.51 26.91 15.90
CA THR A 498 4.36 26.88 14.69
C THR A 498 4.57 25.46 14.13
N MET A 499 3.74 24.49 14.52
CA MET A 499 3.76 23.14 13.98
C MET A 499 3.57 23.19 12.47
N THR A 500 4.44 22.49 11.74
CA THR A 500 4.43 22.43 10.27
C THR A 500 4.24 21.01 9.75
N LYS A 501 4.20 20.01 10.65
CA LYS A 501 4.06 18.60 10.31
C LYS A 501 3.16 17.89 11.31
N VAL A 502 2.40 16.90 10.84
CA VAL A 502 1.55 16.06 11.70
C VAL A 502 2.43 15.09 12.49
N PRO A 503 2.39 15.10 13.83
CA PRO A 503 3.23 14.23 14.64
C PRO A 503 2.74 12.78 14.66
N LEU A 504 3.64 11.86 14.99
CA LEU A 504 3.25 10.53 15.46
C LEU A 504 2.87 10.64 16.95
N CYS A 505 1.73 10.06 17.32
CA CYS A 505 1.31 10.04 18.70
C CYS A 505 1.74 8.72 19.38
N SER A 506 2.29 8.83 20.60
CA SER A 506 2.78 7.73 21.42
C SER A 506 1.63 7.06 22.16
N TYR A 507 1.70 5.74 22.27
CA TYR A 507 0.81 4.97 23.13
C TYR A 507 1.29 4.98 24.60
N GLU A 508 2.62 5.01 24.81
CA GLU A 508 3.30 4.87 26.11
C GLU A 508 4.10 6.12 26.49
#